data_AF-A0A0S7EM50-F1
#
_entry.id   AF-A0A0S7EM50-F1
#
_cell.length_a   1.000
_cell.length_b   1.000
_cell.length_c   1.000
_cell.angle_alpha   90.00
_cell.angle_beta   90.00
_cell.angle_gamma   90.00
#
_symmetry.space_group_name_H-M   'P 1'
#
loop_
_entity.id
_entity.type
_entity.pdbx_description
1 polymer ?
#
loop_
_entity_poly.entity_id
_entity_poly.type
_entity_poly.pdbx_seq_one_letter_code
_entity_poly.pdbx_strand_id
1 'polypeptide(L)'
;VPAGPGVPPHEAGLLSLLQDRGMVTLRWERSSSLHGRAKWTSKPVWEFSHLFSAVDSWNMADIPPISAHLKVCPFYQKTEQKERVALPFMTGNQQKSPKGQSLLTHFTGQR
;
A
#
# COMPACT_ATOMS: atom_id res chain seq x y z
N VAL A 1 14.84 7.93 -17.68
CA VAL A 1 16.30 7.95 -17.51
C VAL A 1 16.86 6.77 -18.29
N PRO A 2 17.77 6.95 -19.26
CA PRO A 2 18.24 5.83 -20.06
C PRO A 2 19.12 4.93 -19.18
N ALA A 3 18.81 3.63 -19.17
CA ALA A 3 19.55 2.62 -18.43
C ALA A 3 20.93 2.41 -19.08
N GLY A 4 21.99 2.37 -18.25
CA GLY A 4 23.34 2.05 -18.70
C GLY A 4 23.47 0.59 -19.16
N PRO A 5 24.55 0.24 -19.89
CA PRO A 5 24.69 -1.07 -20.50
C PRO A 5 24.99 -2.12 -19.44
N GLY A 6 24.09 -3.10 -19.26
CA GLY A 6 24.31 -4.25 -18.37
C GLY A 6 23.08 -4.81 -17.67
N VAL A 7 21.90 -4.19 -17.80
CA VAL A 7 20.67 -4.72 -17.16
C VAL A 7 20.03 -5.77 -18.08
N PRO A 8 19.88 -7.04 -17.65
CA PRO A 8 19.22 -8.06 -18.46
C PRO A 8 17.75 -7.67 -18.75
N PRO A 9 17.23 -7.96 -19.95
CA PRO A 9 15.96 -7.42 -20.45
C PRO A 9 14.74 -7.77 -19.57
N HIS A 10 14.81 -8.84 -18.78
CA HIS A 10 13.76 -9.21 -17.84
C HIS A 10 13.67 -8.27 -16.61
N GLU A 11 14.77 -7.64 -16.19
CA GLU A 11 14.78 -6.69 -15.07
C GLU A 11 14.35 -5.27 -15.46
N ALA A 12 14.53 -4.90 -16.74
CA ALA A 12 14.10 -3.58 -17.24
C ALA A 12 12.57 -3.38 -17.12
N GLY A 13 11.79 -4.46 -17.28
CA GLY A 13 10.33 -4.42 -17.10
C GLY A 13 9.90 -4.21 -15.65
N LEU A 14 10.63 -4.79 -14.69
CA LEU A 14 10.35 -4.63 -13.26
C LEU A 14 10.66 -3.20 -12.79
N LEU A 15 11.76 -2.61 -13.27
CA LEU A 15 12.13 -1.22 -12.95
C LEU A 15 11.07 -0.20 -13.39
N SER A 16 10.38 -0.44 -14.51
CA SER A 16 9.29 0.43 -14.99
C SER A 16 8.03 0.35 -14.11
N LEU A 17 7.81 -0.78 -13.44
CA LEU A 17 6.63 -0.99 -12.58
C LEU A 17 6.80 -0.43 -11.17
N LEU A 18 8.02 -0.06 -10.76
CA LEU A 18 8.27 0.54 -9.45
C LEU A 18 7.47 1.82 -9.21
N GLN A 19 7.26 2.63 -10.25
CA GLN A 19 6.48 3.87 -10.14
C GLN A 19 4.98 3.63 -9.95
N ASP A 20 4.46 2.51 -10.48
CA ASP A 20 3.02 2.19 -10.48
C ASP A 20 2.64 1.25 -9.32
N ARG A 21 3.55 0.34 -8.94
CA ARG A 21 3.28 -0.78 -8.01
C ARG A 21 4.34 -0.96 -6.92
N GLY A 22 5.41 -0.19 -6.95
CA GLY A 22 6.42 -0.19 -5.89
C GLY A 22 5.91 0.51 -4.64
N MET A 23 6.68 0.42 -3.56
CA MET A 23 6.47 1.20 -2.34
C MET A 23 7.68 2.12 -2.11
N VAL A 24 7.45 3.28 -1.51
CA VAL A 24 8.55 4.16 -1.07
C VAL A 24 8.99 3.72 0.32
N THR A 25 10.28 3.42 0.47
CA THR A 25 10.92 3.19 1.76
C THR A 25 11.97 4.25 2.03
N LEU A 26 12.26 4.52 3.31
CA LEU A 26 13.31 5.44 3.72
C LEU A 26 14.58 4.66 4.04
N ARG A 27 15.59 4.76 3.16
CA ARG A 27 16.88 4.14 3.40
C ARG A 27 17.79 5.09 4.16
N TRP A 28 18.26 4.65 5.33
CA TRP A 28 19.18 5.39 6.18
C TRP A 28 20.62 5.01 5.87
N GLU A 29 21.43 5.98 5.46
CA GLU A 29 22.86 5.81 5.21
C GLU A 29 23.65 6.55 6.29
N ARG A 30 24.62 5.85 6.89
CA ARG A 30 25.59 6.45 7.81
C ARG A 30 26.80 6.91 7.03
N SER A 31 27.08 8.21 7.04
CA SER A 31 28.31 8.79 6.49
C SER A 31 29.24 9.19 7.64
N SER A 32 30.50 8.79 7.58
CA SER A 32 31.55 9.30 8.49
C SER A 32 32.13 10.58 7.91
N SER A 33 32.01 11.69 8.62
CA SER A 33 32.74 12.91 8.28
C SER A 33 34.21 12.77 8.69
N LEU A 34 35.11 13.48 7.99
CA LEU A 34 36.55 13.53 8.25
C LEU A 34 36.92 13.92 9.70
N HIS A 35 35.96 14.39 10.49
CA HIS A 35 36.16 14.81 11.89
C HIS A 35 35.56 13.81 12.89
N GLY A 36 35.33 12.56 12.47
CA GLY A 36 34.89 11.46 13.34
C GLY A 36 33.41 11.48 13.71
N ARG A 37 32.65 12.53 13.36
CA ARG A 37 31.20 12.56 13.57
C ARG A 37 30.48 11.74 12.51
N ALA A 38 29.63 10.83 12.96
CA ALA A 38 28.69 10.11 12.11
C ALA A 38 27.49 11.01 11.80
N LYS A 39 27.15 11.11 10.51
CA LYS A 39 25.93 11.75 10.04
C LYS A 39 25.02 10.67 9.46
N TRP A 40 23.76 10.66 9.87
CA TRP A 40 22.74 9.83 9.27
C TRP A 40 21.97 10.66 8.23
N THR A 41 21.73 10.10 7.06
CA THR A 41 20.93 10.75 6.01
C THR A 41 19.92 9.74 5.49
N SER A 42 18.65 10.14 5.46
CA SER A 42 17.57 9.34 4.86
C SER A 42 17.36 9.75 3.41
N LYS A 43 17.23 8.77 2.52
CA LYS A 43 16.80 8.99 1.13
C LYS A 43 15.56 8.14 0.82
N PRO A 44 14.55 8.69 0.15
CA PRO A 44 13.44 7.89 -0.34
C PRO A 44 13.95 6.98 -1.46
N VAL A 45 13.62 5.69 -1.38
CA VAL A 45 13.95 4.69 -2.39
C VAL A 45 12.66 4.00 -2.81
N TRP A 46 12.46 3.84 -4.11
CA TRP A 46 11.38 3.01 -4.64
C TRP A 46 11.88 1.58 -4.72
N GLU A 47 11.21 0.70 -3.99
CA GLU A 47 11.51 -0.74 -4.03
C GLU A 47 10.21 -1.54 -4.01
N PHE A 48 10.26 -2.73 -4.61
CA PHE A 48 9.20 -3.69 -4.37
C PHE A 48 9.40 -4.25 -2.97
N SER A 49 8.33 -4.32 -2.19
CA SER A 49 8.40 -5.05 -0.93
C SER A 49 8.66 -6.52 -1.22
N HIS A 50 9.70 -7.05 -0.60
CA HIS A 50 10.04 -8.48 -0.63
C HIS A 50 9.13 -9.31 0.28
N LEU A 51 8.25 -8.66 1.06
CA LEU A 51 7.41 -9.30 2.07
C LEU A 51 6.08 -9.84 1.51
N PHE A 52 5.81 -9.63 0.22
CA PHE A 52 4.62 -10.16 -0.41
C PHE A 52 4.93 -11.49 -1.08
N SER A 53 4.69 -12.59 -0.37
CA SER A 53 4.51 -13.90 -0.99
C SER A 53 3.13 -13.96 -1.66
N ALA A 54 2.96 -14.86 -2.62
CA ALA A 54 1.63 -15.20 -3.11
C ALA A 54 0.76 -15.63 -1.92
N VAL A 55 -0.48 -15.14 -1.88
CA VAL A 55 -1.45 -15.57 -0.87
C VAL A 55 -2.13 -16.82 -1.41
N ASP A 56 -1.73 -17.98 -0.90
CA ASP A 56 -2.26 -19.27 -1.36
C ASP A 56 -3.70 -19.51 -0.90
N SER A 57 -4.10 -18.91 0.22
CA SER A 57 -5.45 -19.04 0.76
C SER A 57 -5.85 -17.83 1.60
N TRP A 58 -7.13 -17.50 1.56
CA TRP A 58 -7.76 -16.54 2.46
C TRP A 58 -8.60 -17.32 3.47
N ASN A 59 -8.32 -17.14 4.75
CA ASN A 59 -9.08 -17.77 5.81
C ASN A 59 -9.58 -16.72 6.81
N MET A 60 -10.73 -17.01 7.42
CA MET A 60 -11.16 -16.30 8.61
C MET A 60 -10.48 -16.98 9.79
N ALA A 61 -9.50 -16.31 10.40
CA ALA A 61 -8.94 -16.80 11.64
C ALA A 61 -10.02 -16.78 12.73
N ASP A 62 -10.07 -17.82 13.55
CA ASP A 62 -10.95 -17.89 14.73
C ASP A 62 -10.39 -17.03 15.87
N ILE A 63 -10.12 -15.77 15.54
CA ILE A 63 -9.60 -14.75 16.44
C ILE A 63 -10.73 -13.73 16.59
N PRO A 64 -11.07 -13.30 17.82
CA PRO A 64 -12.04 -12.25 18.03
C PRO A 64 -11.70 -11.04 17.15
N PRO A 65 -12.67 -10.48 16.42
CA PRO A 65 -12.40 -9.36 15.53
C PRO A 65 -11.88 -8.18 16.36
N ILE A 66 -11.05 -7.34 15.75
CA ILE A 66 -10.55 -6.13 16.41
C ILE A 66 -11.71 -5.28 16.97
N SER A 67 -12.87 -5.28 16.30
CA SER A 67 -14.09 -4.62 16.78
C SER A 67 -14.60 -5.11 18.14
N ALA A 68 -14.38 -6.39 18.49
CA ALA A 68 -14.70 -6.90 19.82
C ALA A 68 -13.74 -6.34 20.88
N HIS A 69 -12.43 -6.29 20.58
CA HIS A 69 -11.43 -5.69 21.45
C HIS A 69 -11.66 -4.18 21.65
N LEU A 70 -11.95 -3.44 20.57
CA LEU A 70 -12.15 -1.98 20.64
C LEU A 70 -13.31 -1.57 21.56
N LYS A 71 -14.28 -2.46 21.81
CA LYS A 71 -15.38 -2.20 22.76
C LYS A 71 -14.92 -2.16 24.22
N VAL A 72 -13.87 -2.89 24.56
CA VAL A 72 -13.38 -3.05 25.94
C VAL A 72 -12.01 -2.42 26.17
N CYS A 73 -11.37 -1.93 25.11
CA CYS A 73 -10.01 -1.42 25.17
C CYS A 73 -9.96 -0.08 25.94
N PRO A 74 -9.24 0.01 27.07
CA PRO A 74 -9.16 1.22 27.87
C PRO A 74 -8.40 2.36 27.18
N PHE A 75 -7.64 2.03 26.12
CA PHE A 75 -6.87 3.00 25.34
C PHE A 75 -7.55 3.40 24.04
N TYR A 76 -8.70 2.80 23.70
CA TYR A 76 -9.38 3.13 22.45
C TYR A 76 -10.19 4.42 22.60
N GLN A 77 -9.67 5.50 22.01
CA GLN A 77 -10.40 6.75 21.91
C GLN A 77 -11.17 6.81 20.59
N LYS A 78 -12.50 6.80 20.67
CA LYS A 78 -13.36 6.94 19.50
C LYS A 78 -13.48 8.41 19.11
N THR A 79 -12.94 8.78 17.95
CA THR A 79 -13.19 10.10 17.35
C THR A 79 -14.56 10.07 16.67
N GLU A 80 -15.51 10.85 17.18
CA GLU A 80 -16.77 11.08 16.49
C GLU A 80 -16.56 12.06 15.33
N GLN A 81 -16.21 11.54 14.15
CA GLN A 81 -16.28 12.34 12.93
C GLN A 81 -17.75 12.65 12.62
N LYS A 82 -18.19 13.85 13.00
CA LYS A 82 -19.52 14.37 12.70
C LYS A 82 -19.66 14.82 11.23
N GLU A 83 -18.55 15.14 10.59
CA GLU A 83 -18.49 15.59 9.21
C GLU A 83 -18.15 14.44 8.27
N ARG A 84 -18.91 14.31 7.18
CA ARG A 84 -18.66 13.29 6.16
C ARG A 84 -17.39 13.65 5.40
N VAL A 85 -16.37 12.80 5.46
CA VAL A 85 -15.17 12.94 4.63
C VAL A 85 -15.48 12.38 3.24
N ALA A 86 -15.33 13.21 2.20
CA ALA A 86 -15.44 12.75 0.83
C ALA A 86 -14.28 11.79 0.53
N LEU A 87 -14.61 10.56 0.14
CA LEU A 87 -13.58 9.61 -0.28
C LEU A 87 -12.91 10.13 -1.56
N PRO A 88 -11.60 9.95 -1.75
CA PRO A 88 -10.88 10.45 -2.94
C PRO A 88 -11.50 10.01 -4.29
N PHE A 89 -12.19 8.87 -4.30
CA PHE A 89 -12.89 8.36 -5.49
C PHE A 89 -14.24 9.07 -5.78
N MET A 90 -14.85 9.71 -4.77
CA MET A 90 -16.10 10.45 -4.92
C MET A 90 -15.92 11.84 -5.49
N THR A 91 -14.68 12.36 -5.50
CA THR A 91 -14.35 13.71 -6.00
C THR A 91 -13.90 13.72 -7.46
N GLY A 92 -13.78 12.55 -8.10
CA GLY A 92 -13.57 12.43 -9.54
C GLY A 92 -14.91 12.48 -10.28
N ASN A 93 -14.97 13.24 -11.37
CA ASN A 93 -16.11 13.24 -12.28
C ASN A 93 -16.60 11.81 -12.51
N GLN A 94 -17.83 11.52 -12.10
CA GLN A 94 -18.51 10.25 -12.33
C GLN A 94 -18.45 9.95 -13.83
N GLN A 95 -17.47 9.15 -14.27
CA GLN A 95 -17.61 8.46 -15.53
C GLN A 95 -18.86 7.61 -15.36
N LYS A 96 -19.89 7.91 -16.17
CA LYS A 96 -21.13 7.16 -16.17
C LYS A 96 -20.77 5.68 -16.35
N SER A 97 -20.78 4.93 -15.24
CA SER A 97 -20.70 3.48 -15.33
C SER A 97 -21.89 3.03 -16.16
N PRO A 98 -21.70 2.14 -17.15
CA PRO A 98 -22.82 1.57 -17.89
C PRO A 98 -23.81 1.00 -16.87
N LYS A 99 -25.03 1.54 -16.92
CA LYS A 99 -26.10 1.25 -15.97
C LYS A 99 -26.40 -0.25 -16.01
N GLY A 100 -25.93 -1.00 -15.02
CA GLY A 100 -26.29 -2.42 -14.90
C GLY A 100 -25.33 -3.35 -14.16
N GLN A 101 -24.07 -2.97 -13.90
CA GLN A 101 -23.12 -3.88 -13.23
C GLN A 101 -22.81 -3.40 -11.82
N SER A 102 -23.73 -3.66 -10.89
CA SER A 102 -23.44 -3.54 -9.46
C SER A 102 -22.55 -4.70 -9.04
N LEU A 103 -21.53 -4.47 -8.21
CA LEU A 103 -20.70 -5.54 -7.65
C LEU A 103 -21.55 -6.65 -6.99
N LEU A 104 -22.75 -6.32 -6.51
CA LEU A 104 -23.70 -7.29 -5.98
C LEU A 104 -24.09 -8.38 -6.99
N THR A 105 -24.21 -8.05 -8.29
CA THR A 105 -24.60 -9.05 -9.30
C THR A 105 -23.50 -10.09 -9.56
N HIS A 106 -22.23 -9.77 -9.26
CA HIS A 106 -21.14 -10.74 -9.34
C HIS A 106 -21.20 -11.79 -8.23
N PHE A 107 -21.66 -11.41 -7.04
CA PHE A 107 -21.71 -12.31 -5.88
C PHE A 107 -22.98 -13.15 -5.80
N THR A 108 -24.09 -12.69 -6.42
CA THR A 108 -25.38 -13.40 -6.39
C THR A 108 -25.57 -14.37 -7.55
N GLY A 109 -24.56 -14.57 -8.39
CA GLY A 109 -24.65 -15.29 -9.66
C GLY A 109 -23.93 -16.63 -9.67
N GLN A 110 -24.19 -17.51 -8.69
CA GLN A 110 -24.02 -18.97 -8.82
C GLN A 110 -24.60 -19.65 -7.58
N ARG A 111 -25.80 -20.21 -7.74
CA ARG A 111 -26.41 -21.16 -6.82
C ARG A 111 -26.50 -22.51 -7.52
#